data_AF-A0A960EEG3-F1
#
_entry.id   AF-A0A960EEG3-F1
#
_cell.length_a   1.000
_cell.length_b   1.000
_cell.length_c   1.000
_cell.angle_alpha   90.00
_cell.angle_beta   90.00
_cell.angle_gamma   90.00
#
_symmetry.space_group_name_H-M   'P 1'
#
loop_
_entity.id
_entity.type
_entity.pdbx_description
1 polymer ?
#
loop_
_entity_poly.entity_id
_entity_poly.type
_entity_poly.pdbx_seq_one_letter_code
_entity_poly.pdbx_strand_id
1 'polypeptide(L)'
;DETGMVATGDLAHLTRLAERQQWRLVLVGDPFQLQAVGRGGMFAELAATSRTHPLTHIHRFTHQWEAAASLQLRHGDIEAINAYSSHGRIHPGPIQGQITAITERWMDATQHGKTVAVTASSNEHVDTLNAAIQAARVAVGHLGSDTVAIGGGEHARIRDTVVTRRNARELVTSAGERVRNR
;
A
#
# COMPACT_ATOMS: atom_id res chain seq x y z
N ASP A 1 15.23 -4.90 2.43
CA ASP A 1 14.24 -4.72 1.37
C ASP A 1 13.46 -3.43 1.63
N GLU A 2 12.83 -2.84 0.62
CA GLU A 2 12.10 -1.55 0.72
C GLU A 2 12.97 -0.38 1.24
N THR A 3 14.25 -0.36 0.86
CA THR A 3 15.22 0.61 1.41
C THR A 3 14.89 2.07 1.03
N GLY A 4 14.12 2.29 -0.05
CA GLY A 4 13.62 3.62 -0.43
C GLY A 4 12.76 4.29 0.65
N MET A 5 12.14 3.49 1.53
CA MET A 5 11.30 3.97 2.63
C MET A 5 12.06 4.16 3.95
N VAL A 6 13.36 3.84 4.00
CA VAL A 6 14.17 3.95 5.23
C VAL A 6 14.67 5.38 5.41
N ALA A 7 14.47 5.94 6.59
CA ALA A 7 15.00 7.25 6.92
C ALA A 7 16.54 7.26 6.90
N THR A 8 17.14 8.37 6.47
CA THR A 8 18.61 8.49 6.33
C THR A 8 19.35 8.17 7.64
N GLY A 9 18.81 8.58 8.78
CA GLY A 9 19.40 8.31 10.10
C GLY A 9 19.40 6.82 10.47
N ASP A 10 18.32 6.10 10.16
CA ASP A 10 18.19 4.67 10.42
C ASP A 10 19.15 3.87 9.53
N LEU A 11 19.26 4.25 8.26
CA LEU A 11 20.24 3.65 7.35
C LEU A 11 21.68 3.85 7.85
N ALA A 12 22.02 5.06 8.31
CA ALA A 12 23.33 5.33 8.90
C ALA A 12 23.59 4.53 10.19
N HIS A 13 22.56 4.28 11.00
CA HIS A 13 22.69 3.43 12.18
C HIS A 13 22.92 1.96 11.80
N LEU A 14 22.15 1.44 10.84
CA LEU A 14 22.28 0.07 10.34
C LEU A 14 23.65 -0.18 9.72
N THR A 15 24.16 0.76 8.90
CA THR A 15 25.50 0.67 8.30
C THR A 15 26.60 0.60 9.36
N ARG A 16 26.55 1.48 10.37
CA ARG A 16 27.54 1.45 11.47
C ARG A 16 27.47 0.16 12.29
N LEU A 17 26.27 -0.41 12.46
CA LEU A 17 26.11 -1.69 13.14
C LEU A 17 26.72 -2.83 12.32
N ALA A 18 26.42 -2.88 11.01
CA ALA A 18 26.98 -3.87 10.11
C ALA A 18 28.51 -3.81 10.07
N GLU A 19 29.09 -2.62 10.05
CA GLU A 19 30.55 -2.43 10.11
C GLU A 19 31.16 -3.01 11.40
N ARG A 20 30.60 -2.66 12.58
CA ARG A 20 31.08 -3.17 13.87
C ARG A 20 31.00 -4.69 13.99
N GLN A 21 30.00 -5.29 13.36
CA GLN A 21 29.76 -6.74 13.39
C GLN A 21 30.39 -7.47 12.20
N GLN A 22 31.09 -6.76 11.32
CA GLN A 22 31.66 -7.28 10.07
C GLN A 22 30.63 -8.00 9.18
N TRP A 23 29.41 -7.46 9.10
CA TRP A 23 28.35 -7.98 8.26
C TRP A 23 28.35 -7.35 6.88
N ARG A 24 27.88 -8.12 5.89
CA ARG A 24 27.56 -7.61 4.57
C ARG A 24 26.15 -7.04 4.56
N LEU A 25 26.01 -5.76 4.22
CA LEU A 25 24.72 -5.11 4.03
C LEU A 25 24.37 -5.09 2.54
N VAL A 26 23.19 -5.62 2.18
CA VAL A 26 22.63 -5.54 0.83
C VAL A 26 21.35 -4.72 0.89
N LEU A 27 21.36 -3.59 0.19
CA LEU A 27 20.20 -2.70 0.10
C LEU A 27 19.40 -3.07 -1.15
N VAL A 28 18.11 -3.31 -0.94
CA VAL A 28 17.14 -3.65 -2.00
C VAL A 28 15.96 -2.71 -1.85
N GLY A 29 15.50 -2.14 -2.96
CA GLY A 29 14.37 -1.21 -2.99
C GLY A 29 14.31 -0.46 -4.33
N ASP A 30 13.29 0.36 -4.49
CA ASP A 30 13.10 1.21 -5.66
C ASP A 30 13.45 2.67 -5.34
N PRO A 31 14.48 3.27 -6.01
CA PRO A 31 14.85 4.66 -5.76
C PRO A 31 13.83 5.69 -6.30
N PHE A 32 12.86 5.25 -7.09
CA PHE A 32 11.78 6.10 -7.65
C PHE A 32 10.44 5.92 -6.90
N GLN A 33 10.38 5.08 -5.87
CA GLN A 33 9.21 4.96 -5.01
C GLN A 33 9.07 6.19 -4.11
N LEU A 34 7.86 6.39 -3.56
CA LEU A 34 7.60 7.47 -2.60
C LEU A 34 8.66 7.49 -1.48
N GLN A 35 9.14 8.69 -1.15
CA GLN A 35 10.19 8.86 -0.17
C GLN A 35 9.75 8.39 1.23
N ALA A 36 10.73 7.99 2.03
CA ALA A 36 10.56 7.69 3.45
C ALA A 36 9.74 8.77 4.19
N VAL A 37 8.94 8.34 5.17
CA VAL A 37 8.31 9.26 6.12
C VAL A 37 9.41 9.87 7.00
N GLY A 38 9.81 11.12 6.71
CA GLY A 38 10.92 11.82 7.37
C GLY A 38 12.00 12.29 6.40
N ARG A 39 13.24 12.52 6.89
CA ARG A 39 14.38 12.87 6.01
C ARG A 39 14.88 11.63 5.25
N GLY A 40 14.22 11.34 4.13
CA GLY A 40 14.60 10.28 3.19
C GLY A 40 15.70 10.69 2.20
N GLY A 41 15.82 9.94 1.10
CA GLY A 41 16.67 10.30 -0.04
C GLY A 41 18.02 9.60 -0.11
N MET A 42 18.57 9.12 1.01
CA MET A 42 19.89 8.46 1.01
C MET A 42 19.94 7.22 0.11
N PHE A 43 18.86 6.43 0.03
CA PHE A 43 18.83 5.28 -0.88
C PHE A 43 18.91 5.71 -2.34
N ALA A 44 18.20 6.77 -2.74
CA ALA A 44 18.26 7.30 -4.10
C ALA A 44 19.66 7.86 -4.42
N GLU A 45 20.27 8.56 -3.47
CA GLU A 45 21.65 9.05 -3.60
C GLU A 45 22.65 7.91 -3.76
N LEU A 46 22.58 6.88 -2.93
CA LEU A 46 23.41 5.68 -3.06
C LEU A 46 23.16 4.98 -4.39
N ALA A 47 21.91 4.92 -4.85
CA ALA A 47 21.59 4.30 -6.13
C ALA A 47 22.18 5.07 -7.32
N ALA A 48 22.29 6.39 -7.21
CA ALA A 48 22.87 7.27 -8.24
C ALA A 48 24.40 7.30 -8.22
N THR A 49 25.03 7.13 -7.05
CA THR A 49 26.49 7.33 -6.87
C THR A 49 27.29 6.05 -6.67
N SER A 50 26.65 4.96 -6.26
CA SER A 50 27.32 3.68 -5.95
C SER A 50 27.12 2.64 -7.06
N ARG A 51 27.90 1.55 -7.01
CA ARG A 51 27.67 0.39 -7.89
C ARG A 51 26.35 -0.27 -7.51
N THR A 52 25.40 -0.27 -8.44
CA THR A 52 24.09 -0.93 -8.29
C THR A 52 23.90 -2.03 -9.33
N HIS A 53 22.99 -2.96 -9.02
CA HIS A 53 22.53 -3.97 -9.96
C HIS A 53 21.04 -3.73 -10.23
N PRO A 54 20.67 -3.00 -11.30
CA PRO A 54 19.27 -2.73 -11.60
C PRO A 54 18.56 -4.00 -12.05
N LEU A 55 17.39 -4.25 -11.48
CA LEU A 55 16.46 -5.28 -11.96
C LEU A 55 15.49 -4.63 -12.94
N THR A 56 15.51 -5.08 -14.20
CA THR A 56 14.75 -4.43 -15.29
C THR A 56 13.57 -5.25 -15.78
N HIS A 57 13.45 -6.51 -15.35
CA HIS A 57 12.40 -7.41 -15.81
C HIS A 57 11.22 -7.43 -14.84
N ILE A 58 10.00 -7.28 -15.38
CA ILE A 58 8.78 -7.29 -14.57
C ILE A 58 8.02 -8.60 -14.77
N HIS A 59 7.71 -9.27 -13.67
CA HIS A 59 7.11 -10.62 -13.70
C HIS A 59 5.60 -10.66 -13.42
N ARG A 60 5.00 -9.61 -12.85
CA ARG A 60 3.62 -9.65 -12.30
C ARG A 60 2.57 -8.98 -13.17
N PHE A 61 2.88 -8.65 -14.43
CA PHE A 61 1.90 -8.09 -15.36
C PHE A 61 1.39 -9.16 -16.31
N THR A 62 0.07 -9.28 -16.41
CA THR A 62 -0.60 -10.11 -17.42
C THR A 62 -0.51 -9.48 -18.81
N HIS A 63 -0.50 -8.14 -18.86
CA HIS A 63 -0.48 -7.38 -20.11
C HIS A 63 0.85 -6.66 -20.31
N GLN A 64 1.48 -6.88 -21.46
CA GLN A 64 2.75 -6.23 -21.82
C GLN A 64 2.63 -4.70 -21.89
N TRP A 65 1.48 -4.18 -22.35
CA TRP A 65 1.24 -2.74 -22.41
C TRP A 65 1.24 -2.11 -21.01
N GLU A 66 0.71 -2.83 -20.01
CA GLU A 66 0.61 -2.34 -18.63
C GLU A 66 2.00 -2.34 -17.96
N ALA A 67 2.83 -3.36 -18.25
CA ALA A 67 4.22 -3.38 -17.81
C ALA A 67 5.03 -2.19 -18.37
N ALA A 68 4.89 -1.91 -19.67
CA ALA A 68 5.57 -0.78 -20.32
C ALA A 68 5.10 0.58 -19.77
N ALA A 69 3.78 0.78 -19.66
CA ALA A 69 3.20 2.00 -19.10
C ALA A 69 3.58 2.22 -17.63
N SER A 70 3.69 1.14 -16.83
CA SER A 70 4.12 1.22 -15.44
C SER A 70 5.56 1.72 -15.28
N LEU A 71 6.46 1.34 -16.19
CA LEU A 71 7.84 1.85 -16.20
C LEU A 71 7.89 3.34 -16.54
N GLN A 72 7.10 3.79 -17.51
CA GLN A 72 6.98 5.21 -17.86
C GLN A 72 6.46 6.02 -16.67
N LEU A 73 5.38 5.56 -16.04
CA LEU A 73 4.80 6.21 -14.86
C LEU A 73 5.81 6.30 -13.71
N ARG A 74 6.59 5.24 -13.47
CA ARG A 74 7.67 5.22 -12.47
C ARG A 74 8.74 6.30 -12.72
N HIS A 75 8.97 6.68 -13.97
CA HIS A 75 9.88 7.76 -14.34
C HIS A 75 9.22 9.15 -14.37
N GLY A 76 7.94 9.25 -14.00
CA GLY A 76 7.19 10.51 -14.02
C GLY A 76 6.72 10.94 -15.40
N ASP A 77 6.73 10.03 -16.38
CA ASP A 77 6.18 10.31 -17.71
C ASP A 77 4.64 10.32 -17.66
N ILE A 78 4.07 11.51 -17.84
CA ILE A 78 2.63 11.73 -17.79
C ILE A 78 1.89 11.09 -18.97
N GLU A 79 2.57 10.85 -20.10
CA GLU A 79 1.97 10.23 -21.28
C GLU A 79 1.58 8.77 -21.01
N ALA A 80 2.17 8.14 -19.99
CA ALA A 80 1.80 6.79 -19.53
C ALA A 80 0.30 6.68 -19.21
N ILE A 81 -0.33 7.77 -18.76
CA ILE A 81 -1.76 7.83 -18.43
C ILE A 81 -2.62 7.51 -19.66
N ASN A 82 -2.17 7.87 -20.86
CA ASN A 82 -2.90 7.61 -22.11
C ASN A 82 -3.05 6.11 -22.38
N ALA A 83 -2.06 5.29 -22.04
CA ALA A 83 -2.13 3.84 -22.17
C ALA A 83 -3.19 3.25 -21.23
N TYR A 84 -3.26 3.71 -19.99
CA TYR A 84 -4.29 3.29 -19.04
C TYR A 84 -5.68 3.73 -19.48
N SER A 85 -5.80 4.95 -20.01
CA SER A 85 -7.06 5.48 -20.55
C SER A 85 -7.56 4.65 -21.74
N SER A 86 -6.70 4.40 -22.74
CA SER A 86 -7.07 3.65 -23.95
C SER A 86 -7.44 2.19 -23.68
N HIS A 87 -6.91 1.60 -22.60
CA HIS A 87 -7.27 0.25 -22.15
C HIS A 87 -8.39 0.22 -21.11
N GLY A 88 -9.10 1.34 -20.92
CA GLY A 88 -10.29 1.40 -20.05
C GLY A 88 -9.98 1.21 -18.57
N ARG A 89 -8.76 1.50 -18.12
CA ARG A 89 -8.38 1.44 -16.70
C ARG A 89 -8.68 2.71 -15.92
N ILE A 90 -9.02 3.80 -16.62
CA ILE A 90 -9.40 5.08 -16.02
C ILE A 90 -10.88 5.31 -16.27
N HIS A 91 -11.63 5.52 -15.20
CA HIS A 91 -13.06 5.82 -15.26
C HIS A 91 -13.30 7.20 -14.62
N PRO A 92 -13.37 8.29 -15.40
CA PRO A 92 -13.65 9.61 -14.85
C PRO A 92 -15.09 9.69 -14.34
N GLY A 93 -15.32 10.42 -13.24
CA GLY A 93 -16.66 10.66 -12.74
C GLY A 93 -16.67 11.45 -11.44
N PRO A 94 -17.85 11.90 -10.99
CA PRO A 94 -17.98 12.60 -9.72
C PRO A 94 -17.63 11.67 -8.55
N ILE A 95 -17.05 12.23 -7.49
CA ILE A 95 -16.57 11.49 -6.33
C ILE A 95 -17.64 10.54 -5.76
N GLN A 96 -18.88 11.01 -5.65
CA GLN A 96 -19.99 10.22 -5.10
C GLN A 96 -20.29 8.98 -5.96
N GLY A 97 -20.29 9.13 -7.29
CA GLY A 97 -20.48 8.00 -8.19
C GLY A 97 -19.33 7.01 -8.13
N GLN A 98 -18.10 7.50 -7.94
CA GLN A 98 -16.93 6.65 -7.80
C GLN A 98 -16.92 5.86 -6.49
N ILE A 99 -17.37 6.44 -5.37
CA ILE A 99 -17.51 5.72 -4.10
C ILE A 99 -18.45 4.51 -4.26
N THR A 100 -19.61 4.72 -4.90
CA THR A 100 -20.55 3.63 -5.19
C THR A 100 -19.90 2.57 -6.09
N ALA A 101 -19.31 2.97 -7.22
CA ALA A 101 -18.70 2.04 -8.17
C ALA A 101 -17.52 1.26 -7.59
N ILE A 102 -16.71 1.88 -6.72
CA ILE A 102 -15.61 1.22 -5.99
C ILE A 102 -16.18 0.22 -4.99
N THR A 103 -17.22 0.60 -4.25
CA THR A 103 -17.89 -0.27 -3.28
C THR A 103 -18.44 -1.53 -3.94
N GLU A 104 -19.16 -1.37 -5.06
CA GLU A 104 -19.71 -2.48 -5.84
C GLU A 104 -18.60 -3.41 -6.36
N ARG A 105 -17.53 -2.86 -6.96
CA ARG A 105 -16.40 -3.66 -7.43
C ARG A 105 -15.69 -4.41 -6.31
N TRP A 106 -15.53 -3.77 -5.15
CA TRP A 106 -14.91 -4.41 -3.99
C TRP A 106 -15.77 -5.57 -3.49
N MET A 107 -17.09 -5.37 -3.38
CA MET A 107 -18.05 -6.41 -2.98
C MET A 107 -18.04 -7.58 -3.96
N ASP A 108 -18.11 -7.32 -5.27
CA ASP A 108 -18.07 -8.35 -6.31
C ASP A 108 -16.75 -9.14 -6.27
N ALA A 109 -15.61 -8.44 -6.23
CA ALA A 109 -14.32 -9.10 -6.24
C ALA A 109 -14.10 -9.98 -5.01
N THR A 110 -14.48 -9.51 -3.83
CA THR A 110 -14.34 -10.27 -2.58
C THR A 110 -15.30 -11.46 -2.50
N GLN A 111 -16.52 -11.33 -3.05
CA GLN A 111 -17.45 -12.46 -3.21
C GLN A 111 -16.87 -13.57 -4.10
N HIS A 112 -16.07 -13.20 -5.10
CA HIS A 112 -15.34 -14.14 -5.96
C HIS A 112 -13.96 -14.56 -5.41
N GLY A 113 -13.69 -14.32 -4.13
CA GLY A 113 -12.43 -14.72 -3.47
C GLY A 113 -11.19 -13.94 -3.93
N LYS A 114 -11.36 -12.82 -4.64
CA LYS A 114 -10.25 -11.96 -5.06
C LYS A 114 -9.88 -10.99 -3.94
N THR A 115 -8.61 -10.62 -3.89
CA THR A 115 -8.12 -9.54 -3.02
C THR A 115 -8.09 -8.23 -3.81
N VAL A 116 -8.69 -7.18 -3.27
CA VAL A 116 -8.68 -5.84 -3.87
C VAL A 116 -8.15 -4.83 -2.86
N ALA A 117 -7.17 -4.04 -3.29
CA ALA A 117 -6.71 -2.87 -2.58
C ALA A 117 -7.42 -1.63 -3.14
N VAL A 118 -7.95 -0.79 -2.25
CA VAL A 118 -8.54 0.50 -2.59
C VAL A 118 -7.64 1.58 -1.99
N THR A 119 -7.18 2.51 -2.82
CA THR A 119 -6.27 3.59 -2.41
C THR A 119 -6.91 4.93 -2.70
N ALA A 120 -6.75 5.88 -1.79
CA ALA A 120 -7.19 7.26 -1.96
C ALA A 120 -6.09 8.24 -1.53
N SER A 121 -6.17 9.48 -2.01
CA SER A 121 -5.17 10.53 -1.76
C SER A 121 -5.31 11.22 -0.41
N SER A 122 -6.43 11.04 0.29
CA SER A 122 -6.69 11.66 1.61
C SER A 122 -7.33 10.66 2.56
N ASN A 123 -7.09 10.85 3.87
CA ASN A 123 -7.72 10.04 4.91
C ASN A 123 -9.25 10.20 4.89
N GLU A 124 -9.76 11.39 4.61
CA GLU A 124 -11.21 11.64 4.48
C GLU A 124 -11.88 10.77 3.41
N HIS A 125 -11.24 10.62 2.24
CA HIS A 125 -11.72 9.71 1.20
C HIS A 125 -11.60 8.24 1.62
N VAL A 126 -10.53 7.86 2.33
CA VAL A 126 -10.37 6.51 2.90
C VAL A 126 -11.51 6.20 3.87
N ASP A 127 -11.82 7.11 4.79
CA ASP A 127 -12.87 6.94 5.79
C ASP A 127 -14.24 6.82 5.13
N THR A 128 -14.50 7.65 4.11
CA THR A 128 -15.74 7.60 3.32
C THR A 128 -15.90 6.28 2.59
N LEU A 129 -14.84 5.78 1.94
CA LEU A 129 -14.84 4.49 1.26
C LEU A 129 -15.00 3.31 2.22
N ASN A 130 -14.29 3.34 3.36
CA ASN A 130 -14.41 2.32 4.40
C ASN A 130 -15.84 2.26 4.96
N ALA A 131 -16.46 3.42 5.22
CA ALA A 131 -17.83 3.49 5.70
C ALA A 131 -18.84 2.94 4.67
N ALA A 132 -18.69 3.32 3.39
CA ALA A 132 -19.54 2.82 2.31
C ALA A 132 -19.42 1.30 2.13
N ILE A 133 -18.19 0.77 2.12
CA ILE A 133 -17.93 -0.67 2.01
C ILE A 133 -18.46 -1.42 3.23
N GLN A 134 -18.21 -0.93 4.45
CA GLN A 134 -18.72 -1.57 5.66
C GLN A 134 -20.26 -1.58 5.67
N ALA A 135 -20.92 -0.49 5.30
CA ALA A 135 -22.37 -0.41 5.21
C ALA A 135 -22.94 -1.41 4.18
N ALA A 136 -22.32 -1.53 3.01
CA ALA A 136 -22.71 -2.52 2.01
C ALA A 136 -22.57 -3.96 2.53
N ARG A 137 -21.49 -4.26 3.27
CA ARG A 137 -21.28 -5.56 3.90
C ARG A 137 -22.29 -5.87 5.01
N VAL A 138 -22.70 -4.87 5.79
CA VAL A 138 -23.79 -5.02 6.78
C VAL A 138 -25.11 -5.34 6.07
N ALA A 139 -25.44 -4.61 5.00
CA ALA A 139 -26.70 -4.77 4.29
C ALA A 139 -26.92 -6.20 3.74
N VAL A 140 -25.83 -6.90 3.38
CA VAL A 140 -25.87 -8.29 2.90
C VAL A 140 -25.56 -9.33 3.99
N GLY A 141 -25.44 -8.91 5.25
CA GLY A 141 -25.23 -9.82 6.39
C GLY A 141 -23.82 -10.42 6.50
N HIS A 142 -22.81 -9.83 5.87
CA HIS A 142 -21.43 -10.29 5.97
C HIS A 142 -20.76 -9.94 7.31
N LEU A 143 -21.34 -9.00 8.06
CA LEU A 143 -20.80 -8.49 9.33
C LEU A 143 -21.74 -8.75 10.49
N GLY A 144 -21.16 -8.92 11.68
CA GLY A 144 -21.93 -9.05 12.93
C GLY A 144 -22.65 -7.76 13.35
N SER A 145 -23.68 -7.91 14.19
CA SER A 145 -24.42 -6.79 14.78
C SER A 145 -23.59 -5.98 15.77
N ASP A 146 -22.72 -6.65 16.51
CA ASP A 146 -21.93 -6.05 17.59
C ASP A 146 -20.83 -5.16 17.02
N THR A 147 -20.64 -4.00 17.66
CA THR A 147 -19.65 -3.00 17.27
C THR A 147 -18.68 -2.69 18.41
N VAL A 148 -17.43 -2.42 18.06
CA VAL A 148 -16.42 -1.93 19.00
C VAL A 148 -15.73 -0.69 18.43
N ALA A 149 -15.46 0.30 19.27
CA ALA A 149 -14.73 1.50 18.86
C ALA A 149 -13.26 1.22 18.58
N ILE A 150 -12.75 1.82 17.50
CA ILE A 150 -11.35 1.74 17.08
C ILE A 150 -10.71 3.14 17.00
N GLY A 151 -9.39 3.17 16.83
CA GLY A 151 -8.55 4.33 17.11
C GLY A 151 -8.77 5.61 16.27
N GLY A 152 -9.61 5.60 15.23
CA GLY A 152 -9.95 6.78 14.44
C GLY A 152 -11.37 7.32 14.68
N GLY A 153 -12.08 6.81 15.69
CA GLY A 153 -13.49 7.18 15.94
C GLY A 153 -14.49 6.36 15.13
N GLU A 154 -14.01 5.44 14.30
CA GLU A 154 -14.84 4.48 13.59
C GLU A 154 -15.20 3.28 14.49
N HIS A 155 -16.13 2.46 14.02
CA HIS A 155 -16.55 1.24 14.69
C HIS A 155 -16.21 0.03 13.82
N ALA A 156 -15.57 -0.99 14.42
CA ALA A 156 -15.35 -2.28 13.80
C ALA A 156 -16.45 -3.28 14.21
N ARG A 157 -16.77 -4.21 13.32
CA ARG A 157 -17.72 -5.31 13.53
C ARG A 157 -17.01 -6.65 13.48
N ILE A 158 -17.65 -7.68 14.03
CA ILE A 158 -17.19 -9.06 13.85
C ILE A 158 -17.14 -9.38 12.35
N ARG A 159 -15.99 -9.94 11.90
CA ARG A 159 -15.59 -10.20 10.50
C ARG A 159 -15.15 -8.97 9.69
N ASP A 160 -14.94 -7.82 10.31
CA ASP A 160 -14.24 -6.73 9.63
C ASP A 160 -12.76 -6.99 9.44
N THR A 161 -12.24 -6.41 8.36
CA THR A 161 -10.81 -6.26 8.15
C THR A 161 -10.37 -4.96 8.82
N VAL A 162 -9.48 -5.05 9.81
CA VAL A 162 -8.92 -3.90 10.50
C VAL A 162 -7.41 -3.83 10.27
N VAL A 163 -6.87 -2.61 10.30
CA VAL A 163 -5.42 -2.38 10.29
C VAL A 163 -5.00 -1.74 11.59
N THR A 164 -3.84 -2.15 12.09
CA THR A 164 -3.26 -1.65 13.33
C THR A 164 -2.28 -0.55 12.99
N ARG A 165 -2.51 0.67 13.53
CA ARG A 165 -1.69 1.85 13.25
C ARG A 165 -0.50 2.02 14.22
N ARG A 166 -0.42 1.19 15.26
CA ARG A 166 0.61 1.21 16.30
C ARG A 166 0.94 -0.21 16.72
N ASN A 167 2.19 -0.42 17.14
CA ASN A 167 2.60 -1.67 17.77
C ASN A 167 1.95 -1.77 19.17
N ALA A 168 1.36 -2.92 19.48
CA ALA A 168 0.78 -3.24 20.79
C ALA A 168 1.21 -4.67 21.15
N ARG A 169 2.34 -4.80 21.85
CA ARG A 169 3.03 -6.10 22.02
C ARG A 169 2.38 -7.00 23.06
N GLU A 170 1.52 -6.41 23.87
CA GLU A 170 0.63 -7.02 24.85
C GLU A 170 -0.61 -7.62 24.20
N LEU A 171 -1.00 -7.18 23.00
CA LEU A 171 -2.10 -7.77 22.24
C LEU A 171 -1.58 -8.91 21.37
N VAL A 172 -2.27 -10.05 21.46
CA VAL A 172 -1.95 -11.27 20.73
C VAL A 172 -3.16 -11.67 19.89
N THR A 173 -2.93 -12.01 18.62
CA THR A 173 -3.98 -12.49 17.73
C THR A 173 -4.42 -13.90 18.13
N SER A 174 -5.54 -14.37 17.57
CA SER A 174 -5.97 -15.77 17.74
C SER A 174 -4.96 -16.79 17.23
N ALA A 175 -4.00 -16.38 16.40
CA ALA A 175 -2.89 -17.21 15.91
C ALA A 175 -1.63 -17.14 16.81
N GLY A 176 -1.68 -16.43 17.95
CA GLY A 176 -0.52 -16.30 18.84
C GLY A 176 0.49 -15.23 18.42
N GLU A 177 0.20 -14.44 17.38
CA GLU A 177 1.10 -13.41 16.89
C GLU A 177 0.91 -12.09 17.63
N ARG A 178 2.01 -11.39 17.93
CA ARG A 178 1.94 -10.03 18.48
C ARG A 178 1.41 -9.04 17.46
N VAL A 179 0.53 -8.15 17.91
CA VAL A 179 0.03 -7.05 17.09
C VAL A 179 1.16 -6.06 16.76
N ARG A 180 1.38 -5.86 15.46
CA ARG A 180 2.38 -4.94 14.90
C ARG A 180 1.68 -3.91 14.02
N ASN A 181 2.27 -2.74 13.89
CA ASN A 181 1.86 -1.75 12.90
C ASN A 181 2.02 -2.36 11.50
N ARG A 182 1.04 -2.12 10.63
CA ARG A 182 1.08 -2.55 9.24
C ARG A 182 1.09 -1.36 8.29
#